data_AF-A0A8T5GL34-F1
#
_entry.id   AF-A0A8T5GL34-F1
#
_cell.length_a   1.000
_cell.length_b   1.000
_cell.length_c   1.000
_cell.angle_alpha   90.00
_cell.angle_beta   90.00
_cell.angle_gamma   90.00
#
_symmetry.space_group_name_H-M   'P 1'
#
loop_
_entity.id
_entity.type
_entity.pdbx_description
1 polymer ?
#
loop_
_entity_poly.entity_id
_entity_poly.type
_entity_poly.pdbx_seq_one_letter_code
_entity_poly.pdbx_strand_id
1 'polypeptide(L)' 'MKKPKKRTLTVSEKQIAYGMFGGLLIGIITDNIGLWLSLGLVFGAGYSSIKKNKK' A
#
# COMPACT_ATOMS: atom_id res chain seq x y z
N MET A 1 -16.16 -28.26 -11.37
CA MET A 1 -16.16 -26.90 -10.77
C MET A 1 -14.77 -26.55 -10.24
N LYS A 2 -14.08 -25.56 -10.82
CA LYS A 2 -12.81 -25.06 -10.27
C LYS A 2 -13.13 -24.13 -9.09
N LYS A 3 -12.66 -24.46 -7.88
CA LYS A 3 -12.89 -23.65 -6.68
C LYS A 3 -12.21 -22.28 -6.82
N PRO A 4 -12.83 -21.17 -6.37
CA PRO A 4 -12.23 -19.84 -6.48
C PRO A 4 -10.97 -19.75 -5.63
N LYS A 5 -9.84 -19.40 -6.26
CA LYS A 5 -8.56 -19.20 -5.58
C LYS A 5 -8.64 -17.91 -4.76
N LYS A 6 -8.82 -18.03 -3.45
CA LYS A 6 -8.81 -16.88 -2.52
C LYS A 6 -7.45 -16.20 -2.65
N ARG A 7 -7.42 -14.97 -3.17
CA ARG A 7 -6.21 -14.14 -3.18
C ARG A 7 -5.97 -13.72 -1.73
N THR A 8 -5.11 -14.45 -1.04
CA THR A 8 -4.64 -14.09 0.28
C THR A 8 -3.73 -12.88 0.11
N LEU A 9 -4.24 -11.69 0.43
CA LEU A 9 -3.44 -10.47 0.49
C LEU A 9 -2.26 -10.71 1.43
N THR A 10 -1.09 -10.80 0.85
CA THR A 10 0.19 -10.89 1.55
C THR A 10 0.37 -9.64 2.41
N VAL A 11 1.14 -9.75 3.50
CA VAL A 11 1.39 -8.62 4.42
C VAL A 11 1.88 -7.37 3.67
N SER A 12 2.58 -7.58 2.55
CA SER A 12 2.98 -6.57 1.57
C SER A 12 1.82 -5.78 0.98
N GLU A 13 0.78 -6.46 0.49
CA GLU A 13 -0.39 -5.79 -0.11
C GLU A 13 -1.20 -5.02 0.93
N LYS A 14 -1.26 -5.52 2.18
CA LYS A 14 -1.87 -4.77 3.29
C LYS A 14 -1.12 -3.47 3.59
N GLN A 15 0.22 -3.52 3.62
CA GLN A 15 1.04 -2.33 3.87
C GLN A 15 0.93 -1.29 2.76
N ILE A 16 0.89 -1.73 1.50
CA ILE A 16 0.64 -0.83 0.36
C ILE A 16 -0.75 -0.21 0.47
N ALA A 17 -1.78 -0.98 0.83
CA ALA A 17 -3.14 -0.46 1.01
C ALA A 17 -3.21 0.60 2.11
N TYR A 18 -2.57 0.37 3.27
CA TYR A 18 -2.52 1.37 4.34
C TYR A 18 -1.76 2.65 3.92
N GLY A 19 -0.64 2.49 3.22
CA GLY A 19 0.12 3.62 2.67
C GLY A 19 -0.69 4.43 1.67
N MET A 20 -1.39 3.77 0.75
CA MET A 20 -2.29 4.44 -0.20
C MET A 20 -3.47 5.11 0.47
N PHE A 21 -4.12 4.46 1.44
CA PHE A 21 -5.29 5.03 2.13
C PHE A 21 -4.90 6.26 2.95
N GLY A 22 -3.77 6.22 3.65
CA GLY A 22 -3.22 7.37 4.37
C GLY A 22 -2.79 8.51 3.43
N GLY A 23 -2.08 8.18 2.35
CA GLY A 23 -1.67 9.15 1.33
C GLY A 23 -2.85 9.82 0.62
N LEU A 24 -3.93 9.08 0.37
CA LEU A 24 -5.16 9.62 -0.20
C LEU A 24 -5.86 10.58 0.79
N LEU A 25 -6.03 10.17 2.05
CA LEU A 25 -6.64 11.03 3.08
C LEU A 25 -5.89 12.34 3.26
N ILE A 26 -4.56 12.28 3.41
CA ILE A 26 -3.74 13.48 3.57
C ILE A 26 -3.74 14.32 2.29
N GLY A 27 -3.70 13.67 1.12
CA GLY A 27 -3.74 14.33 -0.17
C GLY A 27 -5.04 15.10 -0.42
N ILE A 28 -6.17 14.60 0.07
CA ILE A 28 -7.46 15.31 0.04
C ILE A 28 -7.43 16.52 0.97
N ILE A 29 -6.91 16.36 2.20
CA ILE A 29 -6.85 17.45 3.19
C ILE A 29 -5.94 18.60 2.75
N THR A 30 -4.90 18.29 1.98
CA THR A 30 -3.91 19.28 1.51
C THR A 30 -4.11 19.70 0.05
N ASP A 31 -5.22 19.31 -0.60
CA ASP A 31 -5.51 19.54 -2.02
C ASP A 31 -4.36 19.15 -2.97
N ASN A 32 -3.54 18.18 -2.55
CA ASN A 32 -2.33 17.74 -3.26
C ASN A 32 -2.27 16.20 -3.32
N ILE A 33 -3.32 15.57 -3.85
CA ILE A 33 -3.43 14.10 -3.99
C ILE A 33 -2.22 13.50 -4.72
N GLY A 34 -1.75 14.09 -5.82
CA GLY A 34 -0.70 13.47 -6.63
C GLY A 34 0.61 13.22 -5.87
N LEU A 35 0.98 14.17 -5.01
CA LEU A 35 2.21 14.14 -4.22
C LEU A 35 2.07 13.16 -3.05
N TRP A 36 0.98 13.27 -2.30
CA TRP A 36 0.75 12.43 -1.11
C TRP A 36 0.40 10.98 -1.43
N LEU A 37 -0.23 10.71 -2.58
CA LEU A 37 -0.54 9.36 -3.04
C LEU A 37 0.72 8.63 -3.51
N SER A 38 1.64 9.34 -4.17
CA SER A 38 2.96 8.82 -4.53
C SER A 38 3.81 8.55 -3.29
N LEU A 39 3.80 9.45 -2.29
CA LEU A 39 4.44 9.22 -0.98
C LEU A 39 3.86 7.97 -0.30
N GLY A 40 2.53 7.88 -0.21
CA GLY A 40 1.84 6.75 0.41
C GLY A 40 2.18 5.41 -0.24
N LEU A 41 2.30 5.38 -1.57
CA LEU A 41 2.74 4.20 -2.32
C LEU A 41 4.20 3.84 -2.02
N VAL A 42 5.13 4.82 -2.05
CA VAL A 42 6.56 4.58 -1.78
C VAL A 42 6.78 4.12 -0.34
N PHE A 43 6.10 4.72 0.64
CA PHE A 43 6.17 4.27 2.02
C PHE A 43 5.57 2.87 2.18
N GLY A 44 4.40 2.59 1.62
CA GLY A 44 3.78 1.27 1.70
C GLY A 44 4.58 0.16 1.01
N ALA A 45 5.08 0.42 -0.20
CA ALA A 45 5.89 -0.53 -0.98
C ALA A 45 7.32 -0.67 -0.44
N GLY A 46 7.94 0.42 -0.01
CA GLY A 46 9.27 0.45 0.60
C GLY A 46 9.31 -0.33 1.90
N TYR A 47 8.32 -0.15 2.79
CA TYR A 47 8.25 -0.89 4.06
C TYR A 47 8.06 -2.40 3.83
N SER A 48 7.27 -2.76 2.81
CA SER A 48 7.10 -4.15 2.37
C SER A 48 8.41 -4.74 1.82
N SER A 49 9.17 -3.97 1.03
CA SER A 49 10.45 -4.41 0.46
C SER A 49 11.50 -4.65 1.54
N ILE A 50 11.60 -3.77 2.54
CA ILE A 50 12.51 -3.93 3.68
C ILE A 50 12.17 -5.19 4.49
N LYS A 51 10.88 -5.45 4.72
CA LYS A 51 10.45 -6.64 5.47
C LYS A 51 10.70 -7.94 4.72
N LYS A 52 10.65 -7.91 3.38
CA LYS A 52 10.94 -9.07 2.52
C LYS A 52 12.43 -9.43 2.49
N ASN A 53 13.33 -8.44 2.65
CA ASN A 53 14.78 -8.64 2.66
C ASN A 53 15.34 -9.14 4.00
N LYS A 54 14.48 -9.28 5.03
CA LYS A 54 14.87 -9.73 6.37
C LYS A 54 14.50 -11.19 6.64
N LYS A 55 14.26 -11.97 5.58
CA LYS A 55 13.84 -13.37 5.65
C LYS A 55 14.84 -14.28 4.95
#